data_AF-A0A2H5VFQ3-F1
#
_entry.id   AF-A0A2H5VFQ3-F1
#
_cell.length_a   1.000
_cell.length_b   1.000
_cell.length_c   1.000
_cell.angle_alpha   90.00
_cell.angle_beta   90.00
_cell.angle_gamma   90.00
#
_symmetry.space_group_name_H-M   'P 1'
#
loop_
_entity.id
_entity.type
_entity.pdbx_description
1 polymer ?
#
loop_
_entity_poly.entity_id
_entity_poly.type
_entity_poly.pdbx_seq_one_letter_code
_entity_poly.pdbx_strand_id
1 'polypeptide(L)' 'MASKIPPSKSNRKIRIVRRGLARKKYCPNCLEEIYIDNPYSGWLIPEEYYCKKCGYIGKVALEKDDFK' A
#
# COMPACT_ATOMS: atom_id res chain seq x y z
N MET A 1 -11.60 14.99 56.06
CA MET A 1 -12.24 15.40 54.80
C MET A 1 -11.35 14.96 53.65
N ALA A 2 -11.53 13.74 53.13
CA ALA A 2 -10.73 13.25 52.01
C ALA A 2 -11.44 13.57 50.70
N SER A 3 -10.92 14.54 49.96
CA SER A 3 -11.40 14.92 48.63
C SER A 3 -11.10 13.78 47.65
N LYS A 4 -12.14 13.17 47.08
CA LYS A 4 -12.00 12.16 46.01
C LYS A 4 -11.54 12.86 44.72
N ILE A 5 -10.37 12.47 44.22
CA ILE A 5 -9.87 12.90 42.90
C ILE A 5 -10.61 12.10 41.81
N PRO A 6 -11.18 12.75 40.78
CA PRO A 6 -11.84 12.02 39.69
C PRO A 6 -10.81 11.29 38.81
N PRO A 7 -11.10 10.06 38.33
CA PRO A 7 -10.18 9.33 37.46
C PRO A 7 -10.04 10.06 36.12
N SER A 8 -8.84 10.58 35.88
CA SER A 8 -8.50 11.36 34.69
C SER A 8 -8.25 10.48 33.47
N LYS A 9 -8.90 10.88 32.36
CA LYS A 9 -8.56 10.63 30.94
C LYS A 9 -8.76 9.19 30.44
N SER A 10 -9.83 9.03 29.67
CA SER A 10 -10.11 7.83 28.88
C SER A 10 -8.97 7.59 27.88
N ASN A 11 -8.33 6.44 28.04
CA ASN A 11 -7.23 5.98 27.22
C ASN A 11 -7.77 5.53 25.85
N ARG A 12 -8.11 6.49 24.98
CA ARG A 12 -8.53 6.20 23.60
C ARG A 12 -7.32 5.69 22.84
N LYS A 13 -7.19 4.37 22.74
CA LYS A 13 -6.18 3.72 21.90
C LYS A 13 -6.36 4.21 20.46
N ILE A 14 -5.42 5.01 19.97
CA ILE A 14 -5.37 5.43 18.57
C ILE A 14 -5.11 4.18 17.73
N ARG A 15 -6.05 3.82 16.87
CA ARG A 15 -5.89 2.70 15.95
C ARG A 15 -4.98 3.15 14.81
N ILE A 16 -3.71 2.74 14.86
CA ILE A 16 -2.75 2.99 13.78
C ILE A 16 -3.12 2.08 12.61
N VAL A 17 -3.76 2.64 11.59
CA VAL A 17 -4.01 1.95 10.31
C VAL A 17 -2.75 2.09 9.47
N ARG A 18 -1.98 1.02 9.35
CA ARG A 18 -0.87 0.98 8.38
C ARG A 18 -1.46 0.74 7.00
N ARG A 19 -0.90 1.38 5.97
CA ARG A 19 -1.18 0.99 4.58
C ARG A 19 -0.88 -0.51 4.46
N GLY A 20 -1.76 -1.26 3.81
CA GLY A 20 -1.66 -2.71 3.69
C GLY A 20 -0.32 -3.14 3.10
N LEU A 21 0.08 -4.40 3.31
CA LEU A 21 1.26 -4.97 2.67
C LEU A 21 1.20 -4.72 1.16
N ALA A 22 2.33 -4.35 0.56
CA ALA A 22 2.47 -4.19 -0.88
C ALA A 22 2.02 -5.50 -1.56
N ARG A 23 0.93 -5.42 -2.33
CA ARG A 23 0.44 -6.54 -3.14
C ARG A 23 1.32 -6.71 -4.37
N LYS A 24 1.43 -7.96 -4.84
CA LYS A 24 2.11 -8.24 -6.10
C LYS A 24 1.29 -7.65 -7.25
N LYS A 25 1.98 -6.96 -8.16
CA LYS A 25 1.40 -6.32 -9.34
C LYS A 25 1.78 -7.11 -10.59
N TYR A 26 0.84 -7.20 -11.53
CA TYR A 26 0.97 -8.02 -12.74
C TYR A 26 0.74 -7.20 -14.00
N CYS A 27 1.38 -7.62 -15.09
CA CYS A 27 1.29 -7.00 -16.40
C CYS A 27 -0.12 -7.19 -16.99
N PRO A 28 -0.75 -6.14 -17.55
CA PRO A 28 -2.05 -6.25 -18.21
C PRO A 28 -2.03 -7.11 -19.49
N ASN A 29 -0.87 -7.22 -20.15
CA ASN A 29 -0.76 -7.92 -21.45
C ASN A 29 -0.46 -9.41 -21.30
N CYS A 30 0.45 -9.77 -20.40
CA CYS A 30 0.99 -11.14 -20.30
C CYS A 30 0.90 -11.77 -18.90
N LEU A 31 0.29 -11.05 -17.94
CA LEU A 31 0.06 -11.50 -16.56
C LEU A 31 1.32 -11.86 -15.75
N GLU A 32 2.51 -11.52 -16.26
CA GLU A 32 3.78 -11.67 -15.55
C GLU A 32 3.95 -10.57 -14.48
N GLU A 33 4.77 -10.83 -13.46
CA GLU A 33 5.10 -9.83 -12.44
C GLU A 33 5.81 -8.61 -13.07
N ILE A 34 5.42 -7.41 -12.62
CA ILE A 34 5.95 -6.13 -13.10
C ILE A 34 6.78 -5.44 -12.03
N TYR A 35 7.74 -4.63 -12.47
CA TYR A 35 8.71 -3.96 -11.62
C TYR A 35 8.59 -2.44 -11.76
N ILE A 36 8.92 -1.72 -10.69
CA ILE A 36 9.09 -0.27 -10.70
C ILE A 36 10.59 -0.01 -10.78
N ASP A 37 11.01 0.85 -11.70
CA ASP A 37 12.42 1.16 -11.94
C ASP A 37 12.91 2.41 -11.19
N ASN A 38 11.99 3.27 -10.73
CA ASN A 38 12.32 4.53 -10.06
C ASN A 38 12.02 4.49 -8.54
N PRO A 39 13.01 4.75 -7.67
CA PRO A 39 12.81 4.75 -6.21
C PRO A 39 11.91 5.88 -5.70
N TYR A 40 11.66 6.92 -6.50
CA TYR A 40 10.80 8.04 -6.15
C TYR A 40 9.34 7.87 -6.64
N SER A 41 9.07 6.80 -7.40
CA SER A 41 7.72 6.47 -7.85
C SER A 41 6.79 6.14 -6.68
N GLY A 42 5.55 6.60 -6.76
CA GLY A 42 4.54 6.45 -5.70
C GLY A 42 4.65 7.48 -4.57
N TRP A 43 5.71 8.29 -4.56
CA TRP A 43 5.85 9.43 -3.65
C TRP A 43 5.91 10.77 -4.39
N LEU A 44 6.92 10.95 -5.24
CA LEU A 44 7.17 12.21 -5.95
C LEU A 44 6.63 12.18 -7.39
N ILE A 45 6.71 11.01 -8.02
CA ILE A 45 6.35 10.77 -9.43
C ILE A 45 5.34 9.63 -9.49
N PRO A 46 4.42 9.61 -10.48
CA PRO A 46 3.56 8.46 -10.71
C PRO A 46 4.35 7.13 -10.80
N GLU A 47 3.73 6.04 -10.34
CA GLU A 47 4.29 4.70 -10.53
C GLU A 47 4.24 4.32 -12.01
N GLU A 48 5.40 4.01 -12.58
CA GLU A 48 5.55 3.47 -13.92
C GLU A 48 6.07 2.04 -13.79
N TYR A 49 5.40 1.12 -14.48
CA TYR A 49 5.67 -0.31 -14.40
C TYR A 49 6.33 -0.80 -15.67
N TYR A 50 7.31 -1.67 -15.48
CA TYR A 50 8.03 -2.34 -16.54
C TYR A 50 7.82 -3.86 -16.47
N CYS A 51 7.46 -4.47 -17.61
CA CYS A 51 7.38 -5.92 -17.77
C CYS A 51 8.59 -6.46 -18.53
N LYS A 52 9.39 -7.33 -17.88
CA LYS A 52 10.58 -7.98 -18.49
C LYS A 52 10.25 -8.92 -19.64
N LYS A 53 9.02 -9.44 -19.72
CA LYS A 53 8.63 -10.49 -20.67
C LYS A 53 8.09 -9.94 -21.99
N CYS A 54 7.18 -8.97 -21.93
CA CYS A 54 6.53 -8.41 -23.12
C CYS A 54 6.94 -6.97 -23.44
N GLY A 55 7.78 -6.34 -22.59
CA GLY A 55 8.24 -4.96 -22.78
C GLY A 55 7.18 -3.90 -22.48
N TYR A 56 6.08 -4.25 -21.81
CA TYR A 56 5.08 -3.27 -21.37
C TYR A 56 5.71 -2.20 -20.48
N ILE A 57 5.42 -0.93 -20.79
CA ILE A 57 5.77 0.25 -20.01
C ILE A 57 4.50 1.08 -19.83
N GLY A 58 4.13 1.37 -18.58
CA GLY A 58 2.98 2.23 -18.32
C GLY A 58 2.53 2.23 -16.86
N LYS A 59 1.42 2.94 -16.59
CA LYS A 59 0.92 3.19 -15.23
C LYS A 59 -0.14 2.20 -14.75
N VAL A 60 -0.50 1.21 -15.57
CA VAL A 60 -1.58 0.26 -15.29
C VAL A 60 -0.98 -1.07 -14.84
N ALA A 61 -1.52 -1.60 -13.75
CA ALA A 61 -1.13 -2.87 -13.15
C ALA A 61 -2.38 -3.64 -12.73
N LEU A 62 -2.30 -4.97 -12.81
CA LEU A 62 -3.32 -5.87 -12.28
C LEU A 62 -2.93 -6.35 -10.88
N GLU A 63 -3.89 -6.44 -9.99
CA GLU A 63 -3.73 -7.06 -8.68
C GLU A 63 -4.61 -8.30 -8.61
N LYS A 64 -4.14 -9.35 -7.94
CA LYS A 64 -5.00 -10.48 -7.61
C LYS A 64 -5.93 -10.04 -6.49
N ASP A 65 -7.22 -10.22 -6.71
CA ASP A 65 -8.20 -10.09 -5.65
C ASP A 65 -8.21 -11.38 -4.82
N ASP A 66 -7.86 -11.25 -3.54
CA ASP A 66 -8.05 -12.30 -2.55
C ASP A 66 -9.51 -12.27 -2.07
N PHE A 67 -10.48 -12.52 -2.96
CA PHE A 67 -11.85 -12.80 -2.51
C PHE A 67 -11.83 -14.18 -1.82
N LYS A 68 -11.85 -14.14 -0.49
CA LYS A 68 -12.01 -15.30 0.38
C LYS A 68 -13.34 -15.22 1.13
#